data_AF-A0A1I2WMB2-F1
#
_entry.id   AF-A0A1I2WMB2-F1
#
_cell.length_a   1.000
_cell.length_b   1.000
_cell.length_c   1.000
_cell.angle_alpha   90.00
_cell.angle_beta   90.00
_cell.angle_gamma   90.00
#
_symmetry.space_group_name_H-M   'P 1'
#
loop_
_entity.id
_entity.type
_entity.pdbx_description
1 polymer ?
#
loop_
_entity_poly.entity_id
_entity_poly.type
_entity_poly.pdbx_seq_one_letter_code
_entity_poly.pdbx_strand_id
1 'polypeptide(L)'
;MDADYKARQEEYGAGYEGGEPREMNDLIVATGEWLEKLVWSPTAADAAMKALYAEIVGSEDIDADPSASWRDLWRDGVERHWDSVTLQVVIELHAFAFWGLRPDLNFLEVQESDSLAASIERTIAKLRALLDAAPPGWANLAEIERTVAAAEARIRLDTGHDVTLEQLAALAEVSVKSMKNLLAPKGGSGDLKLDAKDEIARSAALHWLGQRPKFKSSLWNAAGDLPDTSSASEEPLDEVVFVPVAKDGSCFDPATCRTSRGYTIGAKGAEIHVSDYREALDQLARMKTPRWRRLNAAGGWGLVTGTTWQRRELRELALLKSPYAGSASA
;
A
#
# COMPACT_ATOMS: atom_id res chain seq x y z
N MET A 1 2.03 13.32 14.64
CA MET A 1 1.45 13.34 13.28
C MET A 1 0.46 14.48 13.22
N ASP A 2 0.70 15.44 12.32
CA ASP A 2 -0.14 16.61 12.11
C ASP A 2 -1.56 16.20 11.72
N ALA A 3 -2.59 16.91 12.20
CA ALA A 3 -3.99 16.61 11.91
C ALA A 3 -4.26 16.68 10.39
N ASP A 4 -3.57 17.60 9.71
CA ASP A 4 -3.65 17.79 8.27
C ASP A 4 -3.06 16.61 7.48
N TYR A 5 -2.01 15.96 8.00
CA TYR A 5 -1.42 14.77 7.37
C TYR A 5 -2.39 13.59 7.42
N LYS A 6 -2.98 13.31 8.59
CA LYS A 6 -3.95 12.21 8.75
C LYS A 6 -5.18 12.40 7.87
N ALA A 7 -5.76 13.60 7.90
CA ALA A 7 -6.93 13.91 7.07
C ALA A 7 -6.63 13.69 5.58
N ARG A 8 -5.42 14.06 5.13
CA ARG A 8 -5.01 13.86 3.74
C ARG A 8 -4.76 12.40 3.38
N GLN A 9 -4.19 11.62 4.29
CA GLN A 9 -3.99 10.18 4.12
C GLN A 9 -5.33 9.44 4.03
N GLU A 10 -6.31 9.80 4.88
CA GLU A 10 -7.67 9.27 4.84
C GLU A 10 -8.40 9.65 3.53
N GLU A 11 -8.29 10.92 3.10
CA GLU A 11 -8.86 11.40 1.84
C GLU A 11 -8.27 10.64 0.64
N TYR A 12 -6.96 10.38 0.65
CA TYR A 12 -6.30 9.57 -0.38
C TYR A 12 -6.83 8.13 -0.40
N GLY A 13 -6.83 7.46 0.75
CA GLY A 13 -7.29 6.07 0.86
C GLY A 13 -8.75 5.89 0.44
N ALA A 14 -9.61 6.88 0.68
CA ALA A 14 -11.01 6.86 0.26
C ALA A 14 -11.22 7.14 -1.23
N GLY A 15 -10.30 7.88 -1.87
CA GLY A 15 -10.42 8.34 -3.26
C GLY A 15 -9.56 7.60 -4.27
N TYR A 16 -8.69 6.69 -3.84
CA TYR A 16 -7.79 5.96 -4.73
C TYR A 16 -8.50 4.80 -5.43
N GLU A 17 -8.44 4.78 -6.76
CA GLU A 17 -9.19 3.82 -7.60
C GLU A 17 -8.37 2.60 -8.04
N GLY A 18 -7.06 2.59 -7.78
CA GLY A 18 -6.19 1.42 -8.01
C GLY A 18 -5.96 1.09 -9.48
N GLY A 19 -5.84 2.10 -10.35
CA GLY A 19 -5.58 1.87 -11.76
C GLY A 19 -4.13 1.43 -12.05
N GLU A 20 -3.13 2.05 -11.42
CA GLU A 20 -1.72 1.68 -11.63
C GLU A 20 -1.37 0.24 -11.24
N PRO A 21 -1.87 -0.31 -10.11
CA PRO A 21 -1.64 -1.71 -9.77
C PRO A 21 -2.19 -2.69 -10.81
N ARG A 22 -3.29 -2.33 -11.49
CA ARG A 22 -3.85 -3.14 -12.58
C ARG A 22 -2.94 -3.09 -13.81
N GLU A 23 -2.43 -1.92 -14.18
CA GLU A 23 -1.48 -1.77 -15.29
C GLU A 23 -0.20 -2.60 -15.05
N MET A 24 0.31 -2.61 -13.81
CA MET A 24 1.47 -3.43 -13.44
C MET A 24 1.16 -4.93 -13.54
N ASN A 25 -0.02 -5.36 -13.10
CA ASN A 25 -0.43 -6.74 -13.23
C ASN A 25 -0.58 -7.18 -14.69
N ASP A 26 -1.14 -6.33 -15.54
CA ASP A 26 -1.25 -6.59 -16.98
C ASP A 26 0.14 -6.79 -17.61
N LEU A 27 1.15 -6.02 -17.17
CA LEU A 27 2.53 -6.21 -17.61
C LEU A 27 3.11 -7.55 -17.15
N ILE A 28 2.82 -7.99 -15.92
CA ILE A 28 3.23 -9.31 -15.40
C ILE A 28 2.59 -10.43 -16.24
N VAL A 29 1.29 -10.32 -16.54
CA VAL A 29 0.57 -11.29 -17.36
C VAL A 29 1.15 -11.33 -18.78
N ALA A 30 1.39 -10.19 -19.40
CA ALA A 30 2.02 -10.10 -20.72
C ALA A 30 3.42 -10.74 -20.74
N THR A 31 4.18 -10.57 -19.65
CA THR A 31 5.49 -11.20 -19.47
C THR A 31 5.38 -12.72 -19.44
N GLY A 32 4.42 -13.28 -18.71
CA GLY A 32 4.16 -14.72 -18.68
C GLY A 32 3.73 -15.27 -20.04
N GLU A 33 2.87 -14.55 -20.76
CA GLU A 33 2.43 -14.93 -22.11
C GLU A 33 3.60 -14.91 -23.12
N TRP A 34 4.51 -13.97 -22.97
CA TRP A 34 5.73 -13.92 -23.78
C TRP A 34 6.70 -15.05 -23.44
N LEU A 35 6.93 -15.32 -22.14
CA LEU A 35 7.79 -16.39 -21.67
C LEU A 35 7.33 -17.75 -22.22
N GLU A 36 6.03 -18.03 -22.17
CA GLU A 36 5.43 -19.24 -22.74
C GLU A 36 5.77 -19.44 -24.22
N LYS A 37 5.69 -18.34 -25.01
CA LYS A 37 6.05 -18.35 -26.44
C LYS A 37 7.55 -18.50 -26.66
N LEU A 38 8.38 -17.92 -25.79
CA LEU A 38 9.84 -17.98 -25.87
C LEU A 38 10.37 -19.39 -25.63
N VAL A 39 9.87 -20.06 -24.60
CA VAL A 39 10.37 -21.38 -24.17
C VAL A 39 9.68 -22.55 -24.88
N TRP A 40 8.65 -22.28 -25.68
CA TRP A 40 7.81 -23.28 -26.35
C TRP A 40 7.30 -24.39 -25.44
N SER A 41 7.06 -24.07 -24.16
CA SER A 41 6.62 -25.02 -23.14
C SER A 41 5.63 -24.35 -22.19
N PRO A 42 4.31 -24.57 -22.42
CA PRO A 42 3.27 -24.10 -21.52
C PRO A 42 3.45 -24.57 -20.07
N THR A 43 3.91 -25.80 -19.88
CA THR A 43 4.15 -26.36 -18.54
C THR A 43 5.33 -25.68 -17.83
N ALA A 44 6.41 -25.36 -18.55
CA ALA A 44 7.55 -24.66 -17.95
C ALA A 44 7.19 -23.22 -17.58
N ALA A 45 6.45 -22.52 -18.45
CA ALA A 45 5.96 -21.17 -18.16
C ALA A 45 4.96 -21.16 -16.99
N ASP A 46 4.05 -22.14 -16.92
CA ASP A 46 3.13 -22.28 -15.79
C ASP A 46 3.87 -22.46 -14.46
N ALA A 47 4.85 -23.36 -14.43
CA ALA A 47 5.66 -23.58 -13.24
C ALA A 47 6.44 -22.31 -12.83
N ALA A 48 7.04 -21.61 -13.79
CA ALA A 48 7.79 -20.37 -13.51
C ALA A 48 6.88 -19.24 -13.01
N MET A 49 5.73 -19.03 -13.65
CA MET A 49 4.79 -17.98 -13.27
C MET A 49 4.08 -18.26 -11.93
N LYS A 50 3.84 -19.54 -11.59
CA LYS A 50 3.37 -19.95 -10.26
C LYS A 50 4.43 -19.79 -9.19
N ALA A 51 5.69 -20.11 -9.48
CA ALA A 51 6.78 -19.86 -8.55
C ALA A 51 6.94 -18.36 -8.27
N LEU A 52 6.86 -17.52 -9.30
CA LEU A 52 6.87 -16.07 -9.15
C LEU A 52 5.68 -15.57 -8.33
N TYR A 53 4.49 -16.12 -8.58
CA TYR A 53 3.29 -15.81 -7.81
C TYR A 53 3.49 -16.14 -6.32
N ALA A 54 3.96 -17.36 -6.02
CA ALA A 54 4.19 -17.80 -4.65
C ALA A 54 5.17 -16.90 -3.90
N GLU A 55 6.19 -16.39 -4.58
CA GLU A 55 7.18 -15.49 -3.99
C GLU A 55 6.63 -14.08 -3.73
N ILE A 56 5.86 -13.53 -4.67
CA ILE A 56 5.38 -12.13 -4.61
C ILE A 56 4.11 -12.00 -3.77
N VAL A 57 3.24 -13.01 -3.85
CA VAL A 57 1.91 -13.01 -3.28
C VAL A 57 1.81 -13.92 -2.07
N GLY A 58 2.32 -15.15 -2.22
CA GLY A 58 2.08 -16.25 -1.28
C GLY A 58 1.58 -17.51 -2.00
N SER A 59 1.69 -18.67 -1.35
CA SER A 59 1.32 -19.96 -1.92
C SER A 59 -0.13 -20.37 -1.63
N GLU A 60 -0.89 -19.61 -0.83
CA GLU A 60 -2.19 -20.00 -0.31
C GLU A 60 -3.20 -20.33 -1.41
N ASP A 61 -3.23 -19.52 -2.48
CA ASP A 61 -4.14 -19.72 -3.61
C ASP A 61 -3.72 -20.92 -4.48
N ILE A 62 -2.41 -21.19 -4.57
CA ILE A 62 -1.86 -22.38 -5.25
C ILE A 62 -2.17 -23.64 -4.44
N ASP A 63 -2.04 -23.57 -3.11
CA ASP A 63 -2.30 -24.69 -2.20
C ASP A 63 -3.79 -25.03 -2.14
N ALA A 64 -4.66 -24.01 -2.23
CA ALA A 64 -6.10 -24.16 -2.27
C ALA A 64 -6.61 -24.78 -3.58
N ASP A 65 -6.01 -24.42 -4.71
CA ASP A 65 -6.29 -25.03 -6.02
C ASP A 65 -4.99 -25.27 -6.83
N PRO A 66 -4.32 -26.42 -6.63
CA PRO A 66 -3.10 -26.75 -7.38
C PRO A 66 -3.30 -26.87 -8.89
N SER A 67 -4.56 -27.01 -9.34
CA SER A 67 -4.92 -27.14 -10.74
C SER A 67 -5.16 -25.81 -11.45
N ALA A 68 -5.30 -24.71 -10.69
CA ALA A 68 -5.45 -23.36 -11.23
C ALA A 68 -4.30 -23.05 -12.19
N SER A 69 -4.59 -22.45 -13.35
CA SER A 69 -3.52 -22.03 -14.25
C SER A 69 -2.82 -20.79 -13.70
N TRP A 70 -1.57 -20.55 -14.09
CA TRP A 70 -0.88 -19.31 -13.74
C TRP A 70 -1.67 -18.07 -14.17
N ARG A 71 -2.40 -18.13 -15.30
CA ARG A 71 -3.20 -17.01 -15.81
C ARG A 71 -4.36 -16.68 -14.88
N ASP A 72 -5.04 -17.68 -14.37
CA ASP A 72 -6.18 -17.50 -13.45
C ASP A 72 -5.69 -16.89 -12.14
N LEU A 73 -4.56 -17.38 -11.62
CA LEU A 73 -3.94 -16.84 -10.41
C LEU A 73 -3.60 -15.35 -10.55
N TRP A 74 -2.92 -14.95 -11.63
CA TRP A 74 -2.52 -13.56 -11.86
C TRP A 74 -3.66 -12.64 -12.30
N ARG A 75 -4.68 -13.12 -13.02
CA ARG A 75 -5.82 -12.28 -13.46
C ARG A 75 -6.89 -12.13 -12.39
N ASP A 76 -7.22 -13.20 -11.67
CA ASP A 76 -8.33 -13.21 -10.70
C ASP A 76 -7.89 -12.88 -9.27
N GLY A 77 -6.58 -12.81 -9.03
CA GLY A 77 -6.01 -12.54 -7.72
C GLY A 77 -5.54 -11.10 -7.50
N VAL A 78 -5.52 -10.22 -8.52
CA VAL A 78 -4.95 -8.84 -8.41
C VAL A 78 -5.43 -8.09 -7.16
N GLU A 79 -6.73 -8.13 -6.89
CA GLU A 79 -7.34 -7.45 -5.73
C GLU A 79 -6.86 -8.04 -4.39
N ARG A 80 -6.41 -9.30 -4.37
CA ARG A 80 -5.87 -10.00 -3.19
C ARG A 80 -4.38 -9.73 -2.97
N HIS A 81 -3.66 -9.25 -3.97
CA HIS A 81 -2.20 -9.06 -3.92
C HIS A 81 -1.79 -7.61 -3.80
N TRP A 82 -2.72 -6.74 -3.44
CA TRP A 82 -2.47 -5.31 -3.35
C TRP A 82 -1.28 -5.01 -2.42
N ASP A 83 -1.04 -5.88 -1.45
CA ASP A 83 0.05 -5.83 -0.45
C ASP A 83 1.44 -6.19 -1.01
N SER A 84 1.55 -6.62 -2.27
CA SER A 84 2.87 -6.90 -2.86
C SER A 84 3.70 -5.62 -2.97
N VAL A 85 5.01 -5.74 -2.66
CA VAL A 85 5.93 -4.61 -2.58
C VAL A 85 5.91 -3.76 -3.85
N THR A 86 5.95 -4.38 -5.03
CA THR A 86 5.97 -3.66 -6.30
C THR A 86 4.70 -2.84 -6.54
N LEU A 87 3.53 -3.37 -6.18
CA LEU A 87 2.26 -2.64 -6.33
C LEU A 87 2.16 -1.51 -5.31
N GLN A 88 2.56 -1.77 -4.06
CA GLN A 88 2.61 -0.77 -3.00
C GLN A 88 3.53 0.40 -3.35
N VAL A 89 4.70 0.14 -3.93
CA VAL A 89 5.61 1.22 -4.38
C VAL A 89 4.91 2.20 -5.31
N VAL A 90 4.09 1.73 -6.26
CA VAL A 90 3.41 2.63 -7.20
C VAL A 90 2.31 3.43 -6.51
N ILE A 91 1.59 2.83 -5.57
CA ILE A 91 0.57 3.49 -4.73
C ILE A 91 1.24 4.59 -3.89
N GLU A 92 2.35 4.27 -3.22
CA GLU A 92 3.10 5.20 -2.40
C GLU A 92 3.67 6.36 -3.22
N LEU A 93 4.17 6.10 -4.44
CA LEU A 93 4.60 7.17 -5.34
C LEU A 93 3.44 8.02 -5.85
N HIS A 94 2.26 7.45 -6.09
CA HIS A 94 1.08 8.23 -6.45
C HIS A 94 0.65 9.14 -5.29
N ALA A 95 0.60 8.62 -4.06
CA ALA A 95 0.34 9.39 -2.86
C ALA A 95 1.37 10.53 -2.68
N PHE A 96 2.64 10.24 -2.89
CA PHE A 96 3.70 11.25 -2.86
C PHE A 96 3.53 12.31 -3.94
N ALA A 97 3.32 11.90 -5.19
CA ALA A 97 3.23 12.79 -6.33
C ALA A 97 2.03 13.74 -6.22
N PHE A 98 0.81 13.21 -6.06
CA PHE A 98 -0.42 14.00 -6.17
C PHE A 98 -0.92 14.55 -4.84
N TRP A 99 -0.60 13.86 -3.73
CA TRP A 99 -1.08 14.21 -2.40
C TRP A 99 0.00 14.83 -1.52
N GLY A 100 1.27 14.75 -1.93
CA GLY A 100 2.39 15.27 -1.16
C GLY A 100 2.65 14.48 0.12
N LEU A 101 2.15 13.24 0.22
CA LEU A 101 2.32 12.36 1.38
C LEU A 101 3.70 11.72 1.40
N ARG A 102 4.17 11.30 2.58
CA ARG A 102 5.46 10.59 2.70
C ARG A 102 5.25 9.13 2.30
N PRO A 103 6.03 8.60 1.32
CA PRO A 103 6.05 7.18 1.03
C PRO A 103 6.42 6.36 2.28
N ASP A 104 5.73 5.23 2.50
CA ASP A 104 6.14 4.28 3.53
C ASP A 104 7.49 3.64 3.18
N LEU A 105 8.49 3.91 4.02
CA LEU A 105 9.86 3.44 3.89
C LEU A 105 9.99 1.92 3.83
N ASN A 106 9.03 1.17 4.35
CA ASN A 106 9.04 -0.30 4.26
C ASN A 106 9.01 -0.79 2.81
N PHE A 107 8.49 0.02 1.88
CA PHE A 107 8.42 -0.31 0.46
C PHE A 107 9.54 0.35 -0.35
N LEU A 108 10.29 1.30 0.21
CA LEU A 108 11.46 1.86 -0.45
C LEU A 108 12.71 1.09 -0.08
N GLU A 109 13.61 0.95 -1.05
CA GLU A 109 14.95 0.49 -0.75
C GLU A 109 15.74 1.62 -0.08
N VAL A 110 15.73 1.61 1.26
CA VAL A 110 16.50 2.52 2.10
C VAL A 110 17.86 1.90 2.41
N GLN A 111 18.94 2.61 2.11
CA GLN A 111 20.27 2.25 2.62
C GLN A 111 20.57 3.09 3.86
N GLU A 112 21.38 2.57 4.79
CA GLU A 112 21.69 3.20 6.09
C GLU A 112 22.17 4.66 5.99
N SER A 113 22.78 5.06 4.88
CA SER A 113 23.33 6.40 4.69
C SER A 113 22.44 7.34 3.87
N ASP A 114 21.28 6.90 3.41
CA ASP A 114 20.48 7.69 2.47
C ASP A 114 19.55 8.68 3.15
N SER A 115 19.50 9.88 2.57
CA SER A 115 18.37 10.77 2.83
C SER A 115 17.09 10.15 2.27
N LEU A 116 15.95 10.45 2.91
CA LEU A 116 14.62 10.08 2.39
C LEU A 116 14.43 10.50 0.92
N ALA A 117 14.89 11.70 0.57
CA ALA A 117 14.84 12.19 -0.82
C ALA A 117 15.61 11.27 -1.77
N ALA A 118 16.82 10.85 -1.43
CA ALA A 118 17.62 9.94 -2.24
C ALA A 118 16.96 8.56 -2.40
N SER A 119 16.31 8.04 -1.34
CA SER A 119 15.54 6.80 -1.42
C SER A 119 14.36 6.92 -2.38
N ILE A 120 13.63 8.04 -2.33
CA ILE A 120 12.53 8.33 -3.27
C ILE A 120 13.05 8.42 -4.71
N GLU A 121 14.13 9.18 -4.94
CA GLU A 121 14.74 9.34 -6.27
C GLU A 121 15.18 7.99 -6.87
N ARG A 122 15.79 7.11 -6.07
CA ARG A 122 16.16 5.78 -6.54
C ARG A 122 14.96 4.91 -6.89
N THR A 123 13.92 4.93 -6.06
CA THR A 123 12.69 4.16 -6.33
C THR A 123 12.02 4.64 -7.61
N ILE A 124 11.93 5.97 -7.82
CA ILE A 124 11.48 6.58 -9.06
C ILE A 124 12.33 6.10 -10.25
N ALA A 125 13.67 6.14 -10.12
CA ALA A 125 14.58 5.72 -11.18
C ALA A 125 14.43 4.23 -11.54
N LYS A 126 14.19 3.35 -10.57
CA LYS A 126 13.90 1.93 -10.82
C LYS A 126 12.63 1.73 -11.62
N LEU A 127 11.54 2.42 -11.25
CA LEU A 127 10.29 2.34 -12.00
C LEU A 127 10.41 2.95 -13.39
N ARG A 128 11.13 4.07 -13.54
CA ARG A 128 11.46 4.62 -14.86
C ARG A 128 12.20 3.60 -15.72
N ALA A 129 13.23 2.95 -15.17
CA ALA A 129 13.98 1.93 -15.90
C ALA A 129 13.11 0.72 -16.29
N LEU A 130 12.16 0.32 -15.43
CA LEU A 130 11.17 -0.71 -15.75
C LEU A 130 10.28 -0.29 -16.93
N LEU A 131 9.74 0.93 -16.90
CA LEU A 131 8.91 1.47 -17.98
C LEU A 131 9.68 1.57 -19.30
N ASP A 132 10.92 2.05 -19.26
CA ASP A 132 11.78 2.17 -20.44
C ASP A 132 12.15 0.80 -21.04
N ALA A 133 12.22 -0.24 -20.19
CA ALA A 133 12.47 -1.61 -20.61
C ALA A 133 11.20 -2.36 -21.05
N ALA A 134 10.01 -1.85 -20.73
CA ALA A 134 8.75 -2.49 -21.08
C ALA A 134 8.52 -2.48 -22.59
N PRO A 135 8.33 -3.64 -23.24
CA PRO A 135 8.17 -3.65 -24.68
C PRO A 135 6.87 -2.96 -25.12
N PRO A 136 6.89 -2.19 -26.22
CA PRO A 136 5.70 -1.49 -26.69
C PRO A 136 4.50 -2.41 -26.91
N GLY A 137 3.34 -2.03 -26.35
CA GLY A 137 2.08 -2.74 -26.53
C GLY A 137 1.88 -3.97 -25.62
N TRP A 138 2.78 -4.22 -24.67
CA TRP A 138 2.59 -5.29 -23.68
C TRP A 138 1.51 -4.96 -22.65
N ALA A 139 1.42 -3.71 -22.22
CA ALA A 139 0.37 -3.20 -21.35
C ALA A 139 0.10 -1.73 -21.67
N ASN A 140 -1.06 -1.22 -21.25
CA ASN A 140 -1.27 0.22 -21.15
C ASN A 140 -0.66 0.67 -19.82
N LEU A 141 0.44 1.42 -19.86
CA LEU A 141 1.18 1.86 -18.68
C LEU A 141 1.03 3.36 -18.42
N ALA A 142 -0.02 3.97 -18.98
CA ALA A 142 -0.17 5.42 -19.05
C ALA A 142 -0.39 6.06 -17.67
N GLU A 143 -0.98 5.34 -16.72
CA GLU A 143 -1.16 5.84 -15.35
C GLU A 143 0.15 5.72 -14.57
N ILE A 144 0.86 4.59 -14.66
CA ILE A 144 2.19 4.45 -14.04
C ILE A 144 3.18 5.48 -14.61
N GLU A 145 3.22 5.66 -15.93
CA GLU A 145 4.08 6.66 -16.59
C GLU A 145 3.81 8.07 -16.07
N ARG A 146 2.52 8.41 -15.88
CA ARG A 146 2.11 9.70 -15.33
C ARG A 146 2.52 9.82 -13.87
N THR A 147 2.31 8.80 -13.06
CA THR A 147 2.69 8.77 -11.65
C THR A 147 4.20 8.93 -11.48
N VAL A 148 5.02 8.23 -12.27
CA VAL A 148 6.48 8.38 -12.25
C VAL A 148 6.89 9.80 -12.68
N ALA A 149 6.34 10.34 -13.77
CA ALA A 149 6.65 11.71 -14.21
C ALA A 149 6.21 12.78 -13.18
N ALA A 150 5.07 12.57 -12.51
CA ALA A 150 4.59 13.45 -11.46
C ALA A 150 5.46 13.36 -10.19
N ALA A 151 5.90 12.15 -9.81
CA ALA A 151 6.81 11.93 -8.69
C ALA A 151 8.18 12.58 -8.95
N GLU A 152 8.73 12.46 -10.17
CA GLU A 152 9.94 13.17 -10.59
C GLU A 152 9.78 14.69 -10.47
N ALA A 153 8.64 15.21 -10.94
CA ALA A 153 8.34 16.63 -10.83
C ALA A 153 8.32 17.08 -9.36
N ARG A 154 7.62 16.33 -8.50
CA ARG A 154 7.46 16.60 -7.08
C ARG A 154 8.82 16.64 -6.37
N ILE A 155 9.62 15.58 -6.51
CA ILE A 155 10.90 15.48 -5.80
C ILE A 155 11.87 16.59 -6.27
N ARG A 156 11.88 16.91 -7.57
CA ARG A 156 12.69 18.01 -8.11
C ARG A 156 12.28 19.36 -7.52
N LEU A 157 10.98 19.68 -7.54
CA LEU A 157 10.47 20.94 -6.98
C LEU A 157 10.74 21.04 -5.47
N ASP A 158 10.62 19.95 -4.73
CA ASP A 158 10.80 19.97 -3.28
C ASP A 158 12.28 20.02 -2.87
N THR A 159 13.18 19.53 -3.72
CA THR A 159 14.65 19.54 -3.51
C THR A 159 15.36 20.74 -4.14
N GLY A 160 14.63 21.65 -4.79
CA GLY A 160 15.21 22.91 -5.28
C GLY A 160 15.53 22.96 -6.78
N HIS A 161 15.06 21.99 -7.55
CA HIS A 161 15.34 21.85 -8.98
C HIS A 161 14.16 22.30 -9.86
N ASP A 162 14.49 22.70 -11.08
CA ASP A 162 13.52 23.04 -12.14
C ASP A 162 12.88 21.77 -12.72
N VAL A 163 11.80 21.88 -13.49
CA VAL A 163 11.06 20.72 -14.02
C VAL A 163 10.80 20.85 -15.51
N THR A 164 10.75 19.72 -16.21
CA THR A 164 10.35 19.71 -17.63
C THR A 164 8.86 20.02 -17.79
N LEU A 165 8.47 20.36 -19.02
CA LEU A 165 7.07 20.58 -19.38
C LEU A 165 6.21 19.35 -19.11
N GLU A 166 6.71 18.16 -19.47
CA GLU A 166 6.06 16.87 -19.31
C GLU A 166 5.86 16.53 -17.82
N GLN A 167 6.90 16.73 -17.01
CA GLN A 167 6.85 16.56 -15.54
C GLN A 167 5.82 17.48 -14.90
N LEU A 168 5.82 18.77 -15.25
CA LEU A 168 4.84 19.72 -14.72
C LEU A 168 3.41 19.38 -15.18
N ALA A 169 3.24 18.95 -16.43
CA ALA A 169 1.95 18.55 -16.97
C ALA A 169 1.39 17.32 -16.23
N ALA A 170 2.24 16.31 -15.98
CA ALA A 170 1.89 15.12 -15.22
C ALA A 170 1.45 15.48 -13.79
N LEU A 171 2.27 16.25 -13.06
CA LEU A 171 1.98 16.65 -11.68
C LEU A 171 0.71 17.51 -11.54
N ALA A 172 0.43 18.34 -12.55
CA ALA A 172 -0.75 19.20 -12.55
C ALA A 172 -2.02 18.51 -13.06
N GLU A 173 -1.92 17.24 -13.46
CA GLU A 173 -2.98 16.46 -14.09
C GLU A 173 -3.58 17.17 -15.32
N VAL A 174 -2.72 17.69 -16.18
CA VAL A 174 -3.13 18.32 -17.45
C VAL A 174 -2.42 17.69 -18.62
N SER A 175 -3.02 17.79 -19.81
CA SER A 175 -2.33 17.33 -21.02
C SER A 175 -1.10 18.20 -21.31
N VAL A 176 -0.05 17.57 -21.84
CA VAL A 176 1.14 18.25 -22.40
C VAL A 176 0.73 19.33 -23.42
N LYS A 177 -0.32 19.06 -24.21
CA LYS A 177 -0.89 20.03 -25.14
C LYS A 177 -1.46 21.27 -24.43
N SER A 178 -2.20 21.08 -23.34
CA SER A 178 -2.71 22.18 -22.51
C SER A 178 -1.56 23.01 -21.94
N MET A 179 -0.48 22.36 -21.50
CA MET A 179 0.72 23.06 -20.99
C MET A 179 1.42 23.86 -22.10
N LYS A 180 1.57 23.29 -23.30
CA LYS A 180 2.12 24.00 -24.47
C LYS A 180 1.28 25.23 -24.86
N ASN A 181 -0.04 25.13 -24.75
CA ASN A 181 -0.92 26.28 -24.99
C ASN A 181 -0.75 27.39 -23.93
N LEU A 182 -0.43 27.04 -22.69
CA LEU A 182 -0.16 28.00 -21.61
C LEU A 182 1.17 28.72 -21.78
N LEU A 183 2.18 28.03 -22.31
CA LEU A 183 3.52 28.57 -22.61
C LEU A 183 3.57 29.39 -23.90
N ALA A 184 2.55 29.30 -24.74
CA ALA A 184 2.47 30.09 -25.97
C ALA A 184 2.45 31.61 -25.63
N PRO A 185 2.96 32.50 -26.51
CA PRO A 185 3.06 33.94 -26.24
C PRO A 185 1.73 34.66 -25.89
N LYS A 186 0.59 34.02 -26.18
CA LYS A 186 -0.76 34.50 -25.86
C LYS A 186 -1.47 33.67 -24.78
N GLY A 187 -0.81 32.62 -24.29
CA GLY A 187 -1.28 31.77 -23.19
C GLY A 187 -1.11 32.53 -21.88
N GLY A 188 -2.22 32.89 -21.24
CA GLY A 188 -2.27 33.79 -20.09
C GLY A 188 -1.61 33.30 -18.80
N SER A 189 -0.59 32.43 -18.85
CA SER A 189 0.13 31.96 -17.66
C SER A 189 1.28 32.86 -17.24
N GLY A 190 1.75 33.78 -18.09
CA GLY A 190 2.66 34.92 -17.83
C GLY A 190 4.06 34.60 -17.26
N ASP A 191 4.08 33.82 -16.19
CA ASP A 191 5.20 33.43 -15.37
C ASP A 191 5.84 32.12 -15.83
N LEU A 192 5.09 31.21 -16.47
CA LEU A 192 5.65 29.97 -17.00
C LEU A 192 6.42 30.25 -18.30
N LYS A 193 7.71 29.95 -18.27
CA LYS A 193 8.61 30.04 -19.41
C LYS A 193 9.58 28.87 -19.38
N LEU A 194 9.95 28.41 -20.56
CA LEU A 194 11.05 27.47 -20.73
C LEU A 194 12.37 28.24 -20.68
N ASP A 195 13.34 27.67 -19.98
CA ASP A 195 14.72 28.15 -19.95
C ASP A 195 15.52 27.58 -21.13
N ALA A 196 16.85 27.75 -21.11
CA ALA A 196 17.73 27.26 -22.17
C ALA A 196 17.86 25.73 -22.22
N LYS A 197 17.36 25.01 -21.21
CA LYS A 197 17.37 23.55 -21.10
C LYS A 197 15.99 22.93 -21.36
N ASP A 198 15.03 23.72 -21.84
CA ASP A 198 13.62 23.33 -21.97
C ASP A 198 12.98 22.96 -20.60
N GLU A 199 13.44 23.58 -19.52
CA GLU A 199 12.90 23.43 -18.16
C GLU A 199 12.13 24.68 -17.71
N ILE A 200 11.20 24.48 -16.78
CA ILE A 200 10.39 25.52 -16.14
C ILE A 200 10.98 25.76 -14.75
N ALA A 201 11.32 27.04 -14.49
CA ALA A 201 11.88 27.46 -13.21
C ALA A 201 10.99 27.04 -12.04
N ARG A 202 11.59 26.44 -11.00
CA ARG A 202 10.92 25.95 -9.80
C ARG A 202 9.94 26.96 -9.19
N SER A 203 10.37 28.20 -9.05
CA SER A 203 9.56 29.26 -8.44
C SER A 203 8.31 29.56 -9.26
N ALA A 204 8.42 29.59 -10.59
CA ALA A 204 7.30 29.79 -11.49
C ALA A 204 6.35 28.57 -11.48
N ALA A 205 6.92 27.35 -11.51
CA ALA A 205 6.14 26.11 -11.42
C ALA A 205 5.34 26.02 -10.11
N LEU A 206 5.97 26.27 -8.95
CA LEU A 206 5.30 26.24 -7.65
C LEU A 206 4.26 27.35 -7.50
N HIS A 207 4.55 28.56 -7.98
CA HIS A 207 3.57 29.65 -7.99
C HIS A 207 2.33 29.27 -8.81
N TRP A 208 2.52 28.74 -10.01
CA TRP A 208 1.43 28.32 -10.88
C TRP A 208 0.65 27.11 -10.32
N LEU A 209 1.34 26.11 -9.78
CA LEU A 209 0.71 24.96 -9.12
C LEU A 209 -0.14 25.39 -7.92
N GLY A 210 0.36 26.32 -7.10
CA GLY A 210 -0.34 26.85 -5.93
C GLY A 210 -1.66 27.56 -6.25
N GLN A 211 -1.87 28.00 -7.49
CA GLN A 211 -3.13 28.58 -7.94
C GLN A 211 -4.18 27.53 -8.34
N ARG A 212 -3.81 26.25 -8.40
CA ARG A 212 -4.69 25.17 -8.85
C ARG A 212 -5.47 24.57 -7.68
N PRO A 213 -6.81 24.41 -7.80
CA PRO A 213 -7.64 23.92 -6.70
C PRO A 213 -7.37 22.45 -6.33
N LYS A 214 -6.89 21.64 -7.28
CA LYS A 214 -6.56 20.23 -7.06
C LYS A 214 -5.14 19.99 -6.54
N PHE A 215 -4.26 20.98 -6.64
CA PHE A 215 -2.87 20.78 -6.24
C PHE A 215 -2.76 20.71 -4.72
N LYS A 216 -2.21 19.60 -4.23
CA LYS A 216 -1.86 19.42 -2.81
C LYS A 216 -0.36 19.74 -2.64
N SER A 217 -0.05 20.59 -1.67
CA SER A 217 1.33 20.92 -1.29
C SER A 217 2.00 19.75 -0.57
N SER A 218 3.33 19.72 -0.63
CA SER A 218 4.15 18.67 -0.03
C SER A 218 4.09 18.71 1.50
N LEU A 219 3.74 17.58 2.11
CA LEU A 219 3.80 17.33 3.55
C LEU A 219 4.87 16.30 3.93
N TRP A 220 5.41 15.57 2.95
CA TRP A 220 6.30 14.43 3.16
C TRP A 220 7.59 14.77 3.93
N ASN A 221 8.12 15.99 3.75
CA ASN A 221 9.34 16.47 4.42
C ASN A 221 9.04 17.38 5.62
N ALA A 222 7.78 17.82 5.78
CA ALA A 222 7.33 18.63 6.94
C ALA A 222 6.97 17.76 8.14
N ALA A 223 6.79 16.45 7.92
CA ALA A 223 6.66 15.46 8.97
C ALA A 223 8.04 15.22 9.62
N GLY A 224 8.52 16.22 10.37
CA GLY A 224 9.72 16.10 11.20
C GLY A 224 9.60 14.86 12.09
N ASP A 225 10.70 14.10 12.19
CA ASP A 225 10.81 12.82 12.91
C ASP A 225 9.46 12.13 13.10
N LEU A 226 8.81 11.78 11.98
CA LEU A 226 8.02 10.56 12.02
C LEU A 226 8.98 9.50 12.57
N PRO A 227 8.59 8.73 13.60
CA PRO A 227 9.43 7.63 14.04
C PRO A 227 9.76 6.86 12.77
N ASP A 228 11.04 6.91 12.43
CA ASP A 228 11.62 5.96 11.51
C ASP A 228 11.09 4.62 12.04
N THR A 229 10.35 3.87 11.22
CA THR A 229 10.16 2.46 11.53
C THR A 229 11.51 1.73 11.61
N SER A 230 12.61 2.37 11.20
CA SER A 230 14.01 2.02 11.44
C SER A 230 14.63 2.53 12.76
N SER A 231 13.89 3.26 13.59
CA SER A 231 14.27 3.58 14.98
C SER A 231 13.27 2.95 15.94
N ALA A 232 12.95 1.69 15.68
CA ALA A 232 13.03 0.76 16.79
C ALA A 232 14.45 0.94 17.36
N SER A 233 14.54 1.64 18.48
CA SER A 233 15.51 1.27 19.50
C SER A 233 15.64 -0.25 19.47
N GLU A 234 16.84 -0.79 19.61
CA GLU A 234 17.10 -2.21 19.89
C GLU A 234 16.45 -2.65 21.22
N GLU A 235 15.17 -2.37 21.39
CA GLU A 235 14.28 -3.13 22.24
C GLU A 235 13.73 -4.23 21.34
N PRO A 236 13.86 -5.50 21.77
CA PRO A 236 13.48 -6.64 20.97
C PRO A 236 12.06 -6.46 20.45
N LEU A 237 11.86 -6.66 19.14
CA LEU A 237 10.55 -6.64 18.50
C LEU A 237 9.60 -7.51 19.31
N ASP A 238 8.72 -6.87 20.07
CA ASP A 238 7.65 -7.56 20.76
C ASP A 238 6.77 -8.23 19.72
N GLU A 239 6.39 -9.46 20.04
CA GLU A 239 5.72 -10.37 19.11
C GLU A 239 4.46 -9.75 18.49
N VAL A 240 4.35 -9.82 17.16
CA VAL A 240 3.21 -9.29 16.40
C VAL A 240 2.24 -10.43 16.10
N VAL A 241 0.94 -10.18 16.29
CA VAL A 241 -0.13 -11.16 16.01
C VAL A 241 -1.23 -10.56 15.14
N PHE A 242 -1.86 -11.40 14.31
CA PHE A 242 -3.01 -11.01 13.50
C PHE A 242 -4.29 -11.35 14.24
N VAL A 243 -5.15 -10.36 14.42
CA VAL A 243 -6.40 -10.49 15.18
C VAL A 243 -7.60 -10.38 14.25
N PRO A 244 -8.57 -11.32 14.30
CA PRO A 244 -9.76 -11.23 13.47
C PRO A 244 -10.68 -10.10 13.94
N VAL A 245 -11.28 -9.40 12.98
CA VAL A 245 -12.19 -8.27 13.18
C VAL A 245 -13.54 -8.60 12.54
N ALA A 246 -14.61 -8.39 13.29
CA ALA A 246 -15.98 -8.61 12.83
C ALA A 246 -16.51 -7.39 12.07
N LYS A 247 -17.63 -7.59 11.35
CA LYS A 247 -18.27 -6.56 10.52
C LYS A 247 -18.63 -5.26 11.26
N ASP A 248 -18.85 -5.35 12.56
CA ASP A 248 -19.18 -4.20 13.42
C ASP A 248 -17.93 -3.48 13.99
N GLY A 249 -16.74 -3.81 13.48
CA GLY A 249 -15.46 -3.22 13.87
C GLY A 249 -14.86 -3.80 15.15
N SER A 250 -15.51 -4.77 15.79
CA SER A 250 -14.97 -5.41 16.99
C SER A 250 -13.90 -6.44 16.66
N CYS A 251 -12.81 -6.45 17.41
CA CYS A 251 -11.73 -7.42 17.23
C CYS A 251 -11.77 -8.50 18.33
N PHE A 252 -11.12 -9.64 18.07
CA PHE A 252 -10.93 -10.68 19.09
C PHE A 252 -9.84 -10.27 20.08
N ASP A 253 -10.19 -9.49 21.10
CA ASP A 253 -9.23 -8.96 22.07
C ASP A 253 -9.27 -9.65 23.46
N PRO A 254 -8.17 -9.61 24.23
CA PRO A 254 -8.10 -10.25 25.55
C PRO A 254 -9.07 -9.71 26.59
N ALA A 255 -9.61 -8.50 26.42
CA ALA A 255 -10.44 -7.83 27.40
C ALA A 255 -11.93 -8.14 27.23
N THR A 256 -12.45 -7.98 26.01
CA THR A 256 -13.88 -8.07 25.69
C THR A 256 -14.31 -9.47 25.26
N CYS A 257 -13.37 -10.32 24.88
CA CYS A 257 -13.65 -11.70 24.42
C CYS A 257 -13.33 -12.77 25.47
N ARG A 258 -12.81 -12.38 26.65
CA ARG A 258 -12.46 -13.30 27.73
C ARG A 258 -13.61 -13.47 28.73
N THR A 259 -14.05 -14.71 28.90
CA THR A 259 -14.99 -15.13 29.96
C THR A 259 -14.24 -15.68 31.17
N SER A 260 -14.97 -16.04 32.24
CA SER A 260 -14.39 -16.76 33.39
C SER A 260 -13.81 -18.14 33.04
N ARG A 261 -14.17 -18.71 31.88
CA ARG A 261 -13.66 -20.01 31.38
C ARG A 261 -12.64 -19.85 30.24
N GLY A 262 -12.19 -18.63 29.95
CA GLY A 262 -11.33 -18.33 28.80
C GLY A 262 -12.11 -17.80 27.59
N TYR A 263 -11.61 -18.09 26.40
CA TYR A 263 -12.15 -17.63 25.12
C TYR A 263 -13.06 -18.69 24.51
N THR A 264 -14.25 -18.30 24.09
CA THR A 264 -15.18 -19.19 23.37
C THR A 264 -15.07 -18.91 21.88
N ILE A 265 -14.57 -19.89 21.12
CA ILE A 265 -14.31 -19.80 19.68
C ILE A 265 -15.02 -20.94 18.93
N GLY A 266 -15.27 -20.77 17.63
CA GLY A 266 -15.91 -21.77 16.78
C GLY A 266 -17.35 -21.44 16.37
N ALA A 267 -17.89 -22.27 15.48
CA ALA A 267 -19.25 -22.08 14.95
C ALA A 267 -20.32 -22.40 16.00
N LYS A 268 -21.50 -21.78 15.86
CA LYS A 268 -22.64 -22.00 16.74
C LYS A 268 -22.97 -23.51 16.84
N GLY A 269 -22.87 -24.08 18.05
CA GLY A 269 -23.10 -25.51 18.31
C GLY A 269 -21.86 -26.40 18.25
N ALA A 270 -20.71 -25.86 17.83
CA ALA A 270 -19.40 -26.50 17.85
C ALA A 270 -18.36 -25.56 18.53
N GLU A 271 -18.81 -24.79 19.51
CA GLU A 271 -18.00 -23.82 20.24
C GLU A 271 -17.06 -24.57 21.20
N ILE A 272 -15.78 -24.20 21.18
CA ILE A 272 -14.74 -24.71 22.08
C ILE A 272 -14.26 -23.59 23.00
N HIS A 273 -13.78 -23.99 24.19
CA HIS A 273 -13.24 -23.06 25.18
C HIS A 273 -11.74 -23.22 25.23
N VAL A 274 -11.02 -22.12 25.08
CA VAL A 274 -9.56 -22.08 25.11
C VAL A 274 -9.14 -21.09 26.19
N SER A 275 -8.36 -21.53 27.17
CA SER A 275 -7.98 -20.69 28.31
C SER A 275 -6.92 -19.65 27.97
N ASP A 276 -6.02 -20.01 27.06
CA ASP A 276 -4.96 -19.15 26.58
C ASP A 276 -5.39 -18.32 25.36
N TYR A 277 -4.98 -17.06 25.34
CA TYR A 277 -5.37 -16.13 24.28
C TYR A 277 -4.67 -16.45 22.96
N ARG A 278 -3.39 -16.80 23.01
CA ARG A 278 -2.58 -17.08 21.81
C ARG A 278 -3.04 -18.39 21.18
N GLU A 279 -3.28 -19.40 22.00
CA GLU A 279 -3.84 -20.66 21.54
C GLU A 279 -5.23 -20.44 20.90
N ALA A 280 -6.07 -19.58 21.47
CA ALA A 280 -7.37 -19.26 20.90
C ALA A 280 -7.23 -18.53 19.55
N LEU A 281 -6.23 -17.64 19.44
CA LEU A 281 -5.95 -16.89 18.23
C LEU A 281 -5.42 -17.81 17.10
N ASP A 282 -4.48 -18.69 17.41
CA ASP A 282 -3.95 -19.70 16.48
C ASP A 282 -5.06 -20.62 15.98
N GLN A 283 -5.98 -21.01 16.86
CA GLN A 283 -7.12 -21.83 16.47
C GLN A 283 -8.12 -21.07 15.60
N LEU A 284 -8.39 -19.80 15.89
CA LEU A 284 -9.22 -18.94 15.02
C LEU A 284 -8.61 -18.76 13.63
N ALA A 285 -7.28 -18.59 13.55
CA ALA A 285 -6.57 -18.45 12.27
C ALA A 285 -6.68 -19.70 11.39
N ARG A 286 -6.81 -20.88 12.00
CA ARG A 286 -7.01 -22.16 11.30
C ARG A 286 -8.45 -22.45 10.92
N MET A 287 -9.42 -21.64 11.36
CA MET A 287 -10.83 -21.82 11.01
C MET A 287 -11.14 -21.21 9.64
N LYS A 288 -11.83 -21.96 8.77
CA LYS A 288 -12.40 -21.44 7.50
C LYS A 288 -13.22 -20.16 7.69
N THR A 289 -13.86 -20.01 8.84
CA THR A 289 -14.51 -18.76 9.22
C THR A 289 -14.30 -18.52 10.71
N PRO A 290 -13.44 -17.57 11.11
CA PRO A 290 -13.19 -17.29 12.52
C PRO A 290 -14.48 -16.78 13.17
N ARG A 291 -14.88 -17.42 14.27
CA ARG A 291 -16.06 -17.04 15.04
C ARG A 291 -15.72 -17.09 16.51
N TRP A 292 -16.11 -16.07 17.25
CA TRP A 292 -15.84 -15.99 18.68
C TRP A 292 -16.97 -15.27 19.40
N ARG A 293 -17.05 -15.47 20.71
CA ARG A 293 -17.95 -14.68 21.55
C ARG A 293 -17.27 -13.46 22.12
N ARG A 294 -18.00 -12.35 22.11
CA ARG A 294 -17.58 -11.09 22.74
C ARG A 294 -18.71 -10.50 23.58
N LEU A 295 -18.34 -9.65 24.53
CA LEU A 295 -19.28 -8.81 25.24
C LEU A 295 -19.79 -7.69 24.31
N ASN A 296 -21.11 -7.54 24.21
CA ASN A 296 -21.74 -6.47 23.45
C ASN A 296 -22.01 -5.23 24.34
N ALA A 297 -22.38 -4.11 23.73
CA ALA A 297 -22.68 -2.86 24.44
C ALA A 297 -23.86 -2.96 25.44
N ALA A 298 -24.71 -3.99 25.30
CA ALA A 298 -25.83 -4.28 26.21
C ALA A 298 -25.44 -5.27 27.34
N GLY A 299 -24.15 -5.62 27.48
CA GLY A 299 -23.65 -6.54 28.51
C GLY A 299 -23.92 -8.03 28.26
N GLY A 300 -24.43 -8.38 27.08
CA GLY A 300 -24.67 -9.77 26.66
C GLY A 300 -23.52 -10.34 25.83
N TRP A 301 -23.41 -11.67 25.81
CA TRP A 301 -22.41 -12.38 25.01
C TRP A 301 -22.96 -12.71 23.62
N GLY A 302 -22.42 -12.04 22.60
CA GLY A 302 -22.77 -12.26 21.20
C GLY A 302 -21.71 -13.08 20.48
N LEU A 303 -22.15 -14.05 19.67
CA LEU A 303 -21.27 -14.72 18.71
C LEU A 303 -21.09 -13.81 17.49
N VAL A 304 -19.85 -13.45 17.19
CA VAL A 304 -19.49 -12.66 16.03
C VAL A 304 -18.66 -13.50 15.05
N THR A 305 -18.65 -13.04 13.80
CA THR A 305 -17.91 -13.67 12.71
C THR A 305 -16.86 -12.69 12.20
N GLY A 306 -15.61 -13.13 12.13
CA GLY A 306 -14.53 -12.33 11.57
C GLY A 306 -14.69 -12.19 10.07
N THR A 307 -14.57 -10.96 9.61
CA THR A 307 -14.67 -10.56 8.20
C THR A 307 -13.34 -10.04 7.66
N THR A 308 -12.47 -9.54 8.52
CA THR A 308 -11.13 -9.03 8.17
C THR A 308 -10.13 -9.38 9.27
N TRP A 309 -8.84 -9.21 9.02
CA TRP A 309 -7.76 -9.40 10.00
C TRP A 309 -6.97 -8.12 10.17
N GLN A 310 -6.56 -7.81 11.40
CA GLN A 310 -5.79 -6.63 11.72
C GLN A 310 -4.48 -7.03 12.39
N ARG A 311 -3.35 -6.53 11.87
CA ARG A 311 -2.04 -6.67 12.50
C ARG A 311 -2.00 -5.83 13.78
N ARG A 312 -1.68 -6.46 14.92
CA ARG A 312 -1.50 -5.78 16.21
C ARG A 312 -0.28 -6.30 16.95
N GLU A 313 0.29 -5.47 17.80
CA GLU A 313 1.39 -5.88 18.67
C GLU A 313 0.84 -6.59 19.91
N LEU A 314 1.43 -7.71 20.33
CA LEU A 314 0.94 -8.47 21.48
C LEU A 314 1.00 -7.65 22.77
N ARG A 315 1.98 -6.75 22.90
CA ARG A 315 2.06 -5.78 24.01
C ARG A 315 0.84 -4.86 24.07
N GLU A 316 0.35 -4.40 22.93
CA GLU A 316 -0.84 -3.53 22.85
C GLU A 316 -2.10 -4.28 23.32
N LEU A 317 -2.20 -5.56 22.94
CA LEU A 317 -3.29 -6.45 23.37
C LEU A 317 -3.18 -6.82 24.86
N ALA A 318 -1.96 -7.00 25.38
CA ALA A 318 -1.71 -7.32 26.79
C ALA A 318 -2.04 -6.15 27.73
N LEU A 319 -1.98 -4.90 27.24
CA LEU A 319 -2.38 -3.71 27.99
C LEU A 319 -3.91 -3.57 28.12
N LEU A 320 -4.69 -4.30 27.31
CA LEU A 320 -6.14 -4.34 27.41
C LEU A 320 -6.57 -5.16 28.63
N LYS A 321 -7.06 -4.48 29.66
CA LYS A 321 -7.49 -5.13 30.91
C LYS A 321 -8.90 -5.71 30.77
N SER A 322 -9.02 -7.03 30.84
CA SER A 322 -10.32 -7.70 31.04
C SER A 322 -10.83 -7.48 32.46
N PRO A 323 -12.14 -7.23 32.68
CA PRO A 323 -12.73 -7.31 34.03
C PRO A 323 -12.61 -8.71 34.66
N TYR A 324 -12.24 -9.74 33.89
CA TYR A 324 -12.02 -11.11 34.34
C TYR A 324 -10.53 -11.51 34.43
N ALA A 325 -9.58 -10.59 34.25
CA ALA A 325 -8.14 -10.86 34.27
C ALA A 325 -7.55 -11.12 35.69
N GLY A 326 -8.35 -10.98 36.75
CA GLY A 326 -7.90 -11.03 38.15
C GLY A 326 -8.33 -12.23 38.99
N SER A 327 -8.96 -13.26 38.44
CA SER A 327 -9.47 -14.40 39.23
C SER A 327 -8.74 -15.72 38.95
N ALA A 328 -7.40 -15.70 39.03
CA ALA A 328 -6.58 -16.91 39.09
C ALA A 328 -5.43 -16.71 40.07
N SER A 329 -5.76 -16.71 41.37
CA SER A 329 -4.87 -17.11 42.47
C SER A 329 -5.68 -17.14 43.78
N ALA A 330 -6.29 -18.30 44.05
CA ALA A 330 -6.39 -18.91 45.37
C ALA A 330 -6.65 -20.41 45.15
#